data_AF-A0A524IZB1-F1
#
_entry.id   AF-A0A524IZB1-F1
#
_cell.length_a   1.000
_cell.length_b   1.000
_cell.length_c   1.000
_cell.angle_alpha   90.00
_cell.angle_beta   90.00
_cell.angle_gamma   90.00
#
_symmetry.space_group_name_H-M   'P 1'
#
loop_
_entity.id
_entity.type
_entity.pdbx_description
1 polymer ?
#
loop_
_entity_poly.entity_id
_entity_poly.type
_entity_poly.pdbx_seq_one_letter_code
_entity_poly.pdbx_strand_id
1 'polypeptide(L)'
;MAFVVAALATVGSLYFSEIAHFEPCRLCWYQRIAMYPLVVILGIAAVRRDDGVSIYARALAGIGVIISTYHLALEWIPSLDTGACGAGPSCSIVWFREFGFVSLPLLALAAFLLIFTLLSVRDPGEGDPE
;
A
#
# COMPACT_ATOMS: atom_id res chain seq x y z
N MET A 1 7.92 -13.75 3.53
CA MET A 1 6.91 -13.05 4.33
C MET A 1 6.40 -11.78 3.65
N ALA A 2 7.26 -10.86 3.19
CA ALA A 2 6.81 -9.63 2.51
C ALA A 2 5.88 -9.88 1.29
N PHE A 3 6.15 -10.91 0.47
CA PHE A 3 5.26 -11.32 -0.62
C PHE A 3 3.84 -11.67 -0.15
N VAL A 4 3.71 -12.43 0.94
CA VAL A 4 2.39 -12.85 1.47
C VAL A 4 1.58 -11.63 1.89
N VAL A 5 2.23 -10.64 2.50
CA VAL A 5 1.60 -9.39 2.93
C VAL A 5 1.11 -8.61 1.72
N ALA A 6 1.94 -8.45 0.69
CA ALA A 6 1.56 -7.77 -0.55
C ALA A 6 0.39 -8.48 -1.25
N ALA A 7 0.43 -9.82 -1.30
CA ALA A 7 -0.62 -10.63 -1.90
C ALA A 7 -1.95 -10.50 -1.14
N LEU A 8 -1.94 -10.62 0.19
CA LEU A 8 -3.13 -10.44 1.01
C LEU A 8 -3.70 -9.02 0.90
N ALA A 9 -2.84 -7.99 0.90
CA ALA A 9 -3.27 -6.61 0.71
C ALA A 9 -3.91 -6.39 -0.66
N THR A 10 -3.38 -7.03 -1.71
CA THR A 10 -3.92 -6.96 -3.07
C THR A 10 -5.26 -7.67 -3.18
N VAL A 11 -5.38 -8.88 -2.60
CA VAL A 11 -6.64 -9.63 -2.54
C VAL A 11 -7.69 -8.85 -1.75
N GLY A 12 -7.33 -8.27 -0.60
CA GLY A 12 -8.23 -7.42 0.18
C GLY A 12 -8.72 -6.21 -0.62
N SER A 13 -7.80 -5.51 -1.29
CA SER A 13 -8.13 -4.37 -2.17
C SER A 13 -9.13 -4.76 -3.28
N LEU A 14 -8.96 -5.94 -3.88
CA LEU A 14 -9.88 -6.45 -4.90
C LEU A 14 -11.22 -6.87 -4.31
N TYR A 15 -11.23 -7.52 -3.15
CA TYR A 15 -12.45 -7.95 -2.46
C TYR A 15 -13.38 -6.76 -2.17
N PHE A 16 -12.83 -5.67 -1.63
CA PHE A 16 -13.60 -4.47 -1.36
C PHE A 16 -14.12 -3.78 -2.64
N SER A 17 -13.40 -3.90 -3.76
CA SER A 17 -13.83 -3.33 -5.04
C SER A 17 -14.97 -4.12 -5.69
N GLU A 18 -14.81 -5.43 -5.78
CA GLU A 18 -15.64 -6.30 -6.62
C GLU A 18 -16.83 -6.88 -5.85
N ILE A 19 -16.67 -7.20 -4.56
CA ILE A 19 -17.71 -7.84 -3.75
C ILE A 19 -18.46 -6.79 -2.93
N ALA A 20 -17.74 -5.87 -2.27
CA ALA A 20 -18.37 -4.83 -1.46
C ALA A 20 -18.81 -3.60 -2.28
N HIS A 21 -18.51 -3.58 -3.59
CA HIS A 21 -18.84 -2.49 -4.52
C HIS A 21 -18.39 -1.10 -4.03
N PHE A 22 -17.27 -1.03 -3.31
CA PHE A 22 -16.69 0.26 -2.91
C PHE A 22 -15.93 0.86 -4.09
N GLU A 23 -16.42 2.01 -4.56
CA GLU A 23 -15.81 2.71 -5.68
C GLU A 23 -14.50 3.39 -5.22
N PRO A 24 -13.34 3.05 -5.82
CA PRO A 24 -12.06 3.56 -5.35
C PRO A 24 -11.91 5.05 -5.72
N CYS A 25 -11.54 5.87 -4.74
CA CYS A 25 -11.12 7.25 -4.99
C CYS A 25 -9.76 7.30 -5.73
N ARG A 26 -9.37 8.49 -6.21
CA ARG A 26 -8.10 8.65 -6.93
C ARG A 26 -6.88 8.25 -6.10
N LEU A 27 -6.86 8.57 -4.80
CA LEU A 27 -5.76 8.18 -3.90
C LEU A 27 -5.70 6.66 -3.67
N CYS A 28 -6.85 5.98 -3.52
CA CYS A 28 -6.90 4.51 -3.51
C CYS A 28 -6.29 3.91 -4.78
N TRP A 29 -6.54 4.53 -5.94
CA TRP A 29 -5.96 4.09 -7.21
C TRP A 29 -4.44 4.22 -7.22
N TYR A 30 -3.90 5.34 -6.72
CA TYR A 30 -2.45 5.49 -6.57
C TYR A 30 -1.84 4.47 -5.59
N GLN A 31 -2.54 4.13 -4.50
CA GLN A 31 -2.12 3.06 -3.59
C GLN A 31 -2.10 1.70 -4.31
N ARG A 32 -3.09 1.39 -5.16
CA ARG A 32 -3.11 0.14 -5.97
C ARG A 32 -1.95 0.08 -6.94
N ILE A 33 -1.64 1.18 -7.63
CA ILE A 33 -0.48 1.28 -8.55
C ILE A 33 0.82 1.02 -7.80
N ALA A 34 0.94 1.42 -6.53
CA ALA A 34 2.10 1.10 -5.71
C ALA A 34 2.10 -0.36 -5.21
N MET A 35 0.94 -0.91 -4.84
CA MET A 35 0.84 -2.24 -4.21
C MET A 35 0.92 -3.41 -5.20
N TYR A 36 0.26 -3.33 -6.36
CA TYR A 36 0.15 -4.47 -7.27
C TYR A 36 1.50 -4.89 -7.89
N PRO A 37 2.39 -3.96 -8.30
CA PRO A 37 3.72 -4.33 -8.76
C PRO A 37 4.56 -4.99 -7.67
N LEU A 38 4.38 -4.62 -6.39
CA LEU A 38 5.10 -5.25 -5.27
C LEU A 38 4.83 -6.76 -5.19
N VAL A 39 3.62 -7.21 -5.50
CA VAL A 39 3.30 -8.65 -5.54
C VAL A 39 4.17 -9.37 -6.57
N VAL A 40 4.29 -8.80 -7.78
CA VAL A 40 5.08 -9.38 -8.87
C VAL A 40 6.57 -9.35 -8.53
N ILE A 41 7.07 -8.19 -8.09
CA ILE A 41 8.47 -7.95 -7.74
C ILE A 41 8.90 -8.89 -6.61
N LEU A 42 8.15 -8.93 -5.50
CA LEU A 42 8.46 -9.79 -4.36
C LEU A 42 8.23 -11.27 -4.67
N GLY A 43 7.29 -11.59 -5.56
CA GLY A 43 7.06 -12.96 -6.03
C GLY A 43 8.25 -13.50 -6.83
N ILE A 44 8.77 -12.70 -7.77
CA ILE A 44 9.97 -13.04 -8.54
C ILE A 44 11.18 -13.16 -7.62
N ALA A 45 11.38 -12.21 -6.70
CA ALA A 45 12.47 -12.25 -5.72
C ALA A 45 12.39 -13.51 -4.85
N ALA A 46 11.19 -13.93 -4.43
CA ALA A 46 10.99 -15.16 -3.65
C ALA A 46 11.34 -16.44 -4.42
N VAL A 47 11.09 -16.49 -5.73
CA VAL A 47 11.41 -17.64 -6.58
C VAL A 47 12.89 -17.68 -6.96
N ARG A 48 13.46 -16.53 -7.35
CA ARG A 48 14.85 -16.42 -7.81
C ARG A 48 15.87 -16.31 -6.68
N ARG A 49 15.43 -16.05 -5.44
CA ARG A 49 16.29 -15.73 -4.28
C ARG A 49 17.29 -14.61 -4.60
N ASP A 50 16.82 -13.60 -5.34
CA ASP A 50 17.61 -12.45 -5.75
C ASP A 50 17.27 -11.25 -4.85
N ASP A 51 18.24 -10.84 -4.03
CA ASP A 51 18.10 -9.74 -3.07
C ASP A 51 18.31 -8.35 -3.72
N GLY A 52 18.85 -8.29 -4.94
CA GLY A 52 19.05 -7.03 -5.68
C GLY A 52 17.73 -6.33 -6.03
N VAL A 53 16.64 -7.08 -6.04
CA VAL A 53 15.28 -6.59 -6.31
C VAL A 53 14.69 -5.83 -5.11
N SER A 54 15.27 -5.98 -3.91
CA SER A 54 14.76 -5.37 -2.67
C SER A 54 14.74 -3.84 -2.70
N ILE A 55 15.70 -3.19 -3.38
CA ILE A 55 15.78 -1.73 -3.47
C ILE A 55 14.55 -1.13 -4.19
N TYR A 56 14.12 -1.76 -5.29
CA TYR A 56 12.93 -1.34 -6.03
C TYR A 56 11.67 -1.53 -5.19
N ALA A 57 11.57 -2.66 -4.48
CA ALA A 57 10.44 -2.94 -3.61
C ALA A 57 10.38 -1.95 -2.42
N ARG A 58 11.51 -1.58 -1.82
CA ARG A 58 11.57 -0.55 -0.76
C ARG A 58 11.14 0.82 -1.27
N ALA A 59 11.60 1.22 -2.46
CA ALA A 59 11.23 2.50 -3.05
C ALA A 59 9.71 2.58 -3.30
N LEU A 60 9.12 1.55 -3.91
CA LEU A 60 7.66 1.49 -4.13
C LEU A 60 6.89 1.46 -2.81
N ALA A 61 7.33 0.68 -1.82
CA ALA A 61 6.69 0.63 -0.51
C ALA A 61 6.75 1.99 0.20
N GLY A 62 7.87 2.71 0.11
CA GLY A 62 8.01 4.07 0.66
C GLY A 62 7.04 5.08 0.03
N ILE A 63 6.88 5.04 -1.29
CA ILE A 63 5.86 5.86 -1.99
C ILE A 63 4.45 5.51 -1.48
N GLY A 64 4.16 4.21 -1.33
CA GLY A 64 2.90 3.73 -0.76
C GLY A 64 2.61 4.24 0.65
N VAL A 65 3.63 4.30 1.52
CA VAL A 65 3.53 4.87 2.88
C VAL A 65 3.15 6.35 2.82
N ILE A 66 3.82 7.13 1.98
CA ILE A 66 3.55 8.58 1.85
C ILE A 66 2.10 8.82 1.40
N ILE A 67 1.67 8.13 0.35
CA ILE A 67 0.32 8.29 -0.22
C ILE A 67 -0.74 7.84 0.78
N SER A 68 -0.51 6.72 1.49
CA SER A 68 -1.48 6.20 2.46
C SER A 68 -1.59 7.07 3.71
N THR A 69 -0.47 7.67 4.14
CA THR A 69 -0.46 8.64 5.24
C THR A 69 -1.25 9.89 4.87
N TYR A 70 -1.04 10.42 3.65
CA TYR A 70 -1.81 11.57 3.17
C TYR A 70 -3.31 11.26 3.07
N HIS A 71 -3.66 10.06 2.59
CA HIS A 71 -5.05 9.64 2.50
C HIS A 71 -5.70 9.49 3.89
N LEU A 72 -4.99 8.93 4.87
CA LEU A 72 -5.47 8.88 6.25
C LEU A 72 -5.67 10.30 6.82
N ALA A 73 -4.77 11.24 6.53
CA ALA A 73 -4.93 12.62 6.97
C ALA A 73 -6.18 13.28 6.37
N LEU A 74 -6.50 13.03 5.10
CA LEU A 74 -7.74 13.50 4.46
C LEU A 74 -9.00 12.89 5.08
N GLU A 75 -8.94 11.64 5.53
CA GLU A 75 -10.05 10.96 6.21
C GLU A 75 -10.38 11.61 7.55
N TRP A 76 -9.35 12.04 8.30
CA TRP A 76 -9.51 12.69 9.61
C TRP A 76 -9.77 14.19 9.52
N ILE A 77 -9.30 14.84 8.45
CA ILE A 77 -9.44 16.28 8.24
C ILE A 77 -10.07 16.51 6.85
N PRO A 78 -11.41 16.35 6.72
CA PRO A 78 -12.09 16.47 5.44
C PRO A 78 -11.94 17.85 4.79
N SER A 79 -11.63 18.89 5.57
CA SER A 79 -11.39 20.25 5.05
C SER A 79 -10.14 20.38 4.18
N LEU A 80 -9.24 19.38 4.21
CA LEU A 80 -8.10 19.29 3.31
C LEU A 80 -8.48 18.69 1.94
N ASP A 81 -9.64 18.05 1.83
CA ASP A 81 -10.15 17.54 0.57
C ASP A 81 -10.70 18.73 -0.22
N THR A 82 -9.84 19.31 -1.07
CA THR A 82 -10.19 20.45 -1.93
C THR A 82 -11.13 20.06 -3.07
N GLY A 83 -11.63 18.81 -3.08
CA GLY A 83 -12.60 18.34 -4.07
C GLY A 83 -12.09 18.50 -5.49
N ALA A 84 -10.78 18.26 -5.70
CA ALA A 84 -10.08 18.55 -6.95
C ALA A 84 -10.88 18.03 -8.15
N CYS A 85 -11.55 18.93 -8.88
CA CYS A 85 -12.46 18.70 -9.99
C CYS A 85 -12.16 17.44 -10.80
N GLY A 86 -12.89 16.35 -10.56
CA GLY A 86 -12.84 15.21 -11.47
C GLY A 86 -13.79 14.10 -11.07
N ALA A 87 -14.24 13.38 -12.08
CA ALA A 87 -15.22 12.32 -11.99
C ALA A 87 -14.73 11.21 -11.06
N GLY A 88 -15.42 11.01 -9.93
CA GLY A 88 -15.16 9.95 -8.96
C GLY A 88 -15.57 10.34 -7.53
N PRO A 89 -15.66 9.37 -6.61
CA PRO A 89 -15.96 9.61 -5.20
C PRO A 89 -14.84 10.40 -4.51
N SER A 90 -15.19 11.23 -3.52
CA SER A 90 -14.22 12.03 -2.78
C SER A 90 -13.32 11.16 -1.90
N CYS A 91 -12.08 11.59 -1.69
CA CYS A 91 -11.10 10.83 -0.90
C CYS A 91 -11.35 10.93 0.61
N SER A 92 -12.22 11.84 1.03
CA SER A 92 -12.70 12.00 2.40
C SER A 92 -13.85 11.05 2.78
N ILE A 93 -14.48 10.36 1.81
CA ILE A 93 -15.59 9.44 2.12
C ILE A 93 -15.06 8.17 2.78
N VAL A 94 -15.61 7.90 3.96
CA VAL A 94 -15.33 6.69 4.74
C VAL A 94 -16.34 5.61 4.35
N TRP A 95 -15.97 4.74 3.41
CA TRP A 95 -16.79 3.58 3.02
C TRP A 95 -16.78 2.46 4.07
N PHE A 96 -15.67 2.34 4.80
CA PHE A 96 -15.42 1.24 5.72
C PHE A 96 -14.63 1.77 6.92
N ARG A 97 -15.20 1.60 8.12
CA ARG A 97 -14.57 1.93 9.40
C ARG A 97 -15.00 0.91 10.44
N GLU A 98 -14.20 -0.12 10.59
CA GLU A 98 -14.41 -1.16 11.59
C GLU A 98 -13.72 -0.76 12.91
N PHE A 99 -14.31 -1.13 14.06
CA PHE A 99 -13.81 -0.74 15.40
C PHE A 99 -13.64 0.79 15.64
N GLY A 100 -14.17 1.65 14.78
CA GLY A 100 -14.09 3.12 14.90
C GLY A 100 -12.77 3.75 14.41
N PHE A 101 -11.74 2.96 14.13
CA PHE A 101 -10.42 3.44 13.67
C PHE A 101 -9.84 2.64 12.49
N VAL A 102 -10.29 1.41 12.22
CA VAL A 102 -9.76 0.59 11.12
C VAL A 102 -10.42 1.00 9.82
N SER A 103 -9.76 1.87 9.07
CA SER A 103 -10.18 2.30 7.74
C SER A 103 -9.33 1.69 6.63
N LEU A 104 -9.83 1.75 5.39
CA LEU A 104 -9.09 1.26 4.21
C LEU A 104 -7.70 1.92 4.06
N PRO A 105 -7.55 3.26 4.19
CA PRO A 105 -6.24 3.90 4.16
C PRO A 105 -5.30 3.42 5.27
N LEU A 106 -5.82 3.15 6.48
CA LEU A 106 -5.01 2.64 7.59
C LEU A 106 -4.49 1.23 7.30
N LEU A 107 -5.34 0.35 6.77
CA LEU A 107 -4.94 -1.01 6.38
C LEU A 107 -3.86 -0.99 5.29
N ALA A 108 -4.01 -0.12 4.29
CA ALA A 108 -3.01 0.08 3.25
C ALA A 108 -1.68 0.58 3.83
N LEU A 109 -1.73 1.58 4.72
CA LEU A 109 -0.55 2.11 5.41
C LEU A 109 0.17 1.03 6.22
N ALA A 110 -0.57 0.23 7.00
CA ALA A 110 -0.02 -0.86 7.77
C ALA A 110 0.66 -1.91 6.88
N ALA A 111 0.06 -2.28 5.75
CA ALA A 111 0.65 -3.20 4.79
C ALA A 111 1.95 -2.65 4.19
N PHE A 112 1.98 -1.39 3.74
CA PHE A 112 3.18 -0.77 3.17
C PHE A 112 4.31 -0.63 4.20
N LEU A 113 3.99 -0.22 5.44
CA LEU A 113 4.98 -0.15 6.53
C LEU A 113 5.54 -1.53 6.85
N LEU A 114 4.68 -2.55 6.91
CA LEU A 114 5.11 -3.91 7.20
C LEU A 114 5.99 -4.47 6.07
N ILE A 115 5.65 -4.22 4.80
CA ILE A 115 6.51 -4.57 3.66
C ILE A 115 7.84 -3.83 3.74
N PHE A 116 7.82 -2.51 3.97
CA PHE A 116 9.02 -1.68 4.05
C PHE A 116 9.97 -2.15 5.16
N THR A 117 9.45 -2.32 6.37
CA THR A 117 10.23 -2.82 7.53
C THR A 117 10.77 -4.22 7.29
N LEU A 118 9.97 -5.16 6.77
CA LEU A 118 10.43 -6.51 6.44
C LEU A 118 11.54 -6.52 5.40
N LEU A 119 11.54 -5.57 4.46
CA LEU A 119 12.61 -5.43 3.49
C LEU A 119 13.84 -4.80 4.14
N SER A 120 13.70 -3.73 4.91
CA SER A 120 14.83 -3.02 5.54
C SER A 120 15.54 -3.84 6.62
N VAL A 121 14.83 -4.68 7.37
CA VAL A 121 15.43 -5.60 8.35
C VAL A 121 16.19 -6.74 7.66
N ARG A 122 15.89 -7.02 6.39
CA ARG A 122 16.45 -8.12 5.63
C ARG A 122 17.63 -7.78 4.73
N ASP A 123 18.27 -6.61 4.82
CA ASP A 123 19.53 -6.40 4.08
C ASP A 123 20.57 -7.46 4.48
N PRO A 124 20.94 -8.41 3.60
CA PRO A 124 22.10 -9.27 3.78
C PRO A 124 23.33 -8.62 3.14
N GLY A 125 23.38 -7.27 3.11
CA GLY A 125 24.21 -6.50 2.19
C GLY A 125 25.08 -5.42 2.82
N GLU A 126 25.37 -5.47 4.12
CA GLU A 126 26.43 -4.69 4.74
C GLU A 126 27.44 -5.64 5.40
N GLY A 127 28.26 -6.30 4.58
CA GLY A 127 29.35 -7.14 5.06
C GLY A 127 29.74 -8.26 4.11
N ASP A 128 30.38 -7.92 2.99
CA ASP A 128 31.58 -8.65 2.55
C ASP A 128 32.43 -7.82 1.57
N PRO A 129 33.44 -7.07 2.05
CA PRO A 129 34.60 -6.73 1.24
C PRO A 129 35.66 -7.84 1.40
N GLU A 130 35.72 -8.78 0.45
CA GLU A 130 36.96 -9.50 0.11
C GLU A 130 37.48 -9.02 -1.26
#